data_AF-A0A2N0H8D4-F1
#
_entry.id   AF-A0A2N0H8D4-F1
#
_cell.length_a   1.000
_cell.length_b   1.000
_cell.length_c   1.000
_cell.angle_alpha   90.00
_cell.angle_beta   90.00
_cell.angle_gamma   90.00
#
_symmetry.space_group_name_H-M   'P 1'
#
loop_
_entity.id
_entity.type
_entity.pdbx_description
1 polymer ?
#
loop_
_entity_poly.entity_id
_entity_poly.type
_entity_poly.pdbx_seq_one_letter_code
_entity_poly.pdbx_strand_id
1 'polypeptide(L)'
;MFKLSILFCFISFLSFSQKAVKLEFSISEIDSLSKQESCFQIFDYGGRIQAKKEYANDKTETVGDGYSGWKINAHFIDSLNYNRLSQKEQKHYNDEKTCRLIRADYSSSIAFEDGSSEKEKLLFYFSNNELFYIKYQTNSLDKNKIQRSNDLNFFFSEIENKLSDNESLKQYLIDKKSEIMKVWFKTK
;
A
#
# COMPACT_ATOMS: atom_id res chain seq x y z
N MET A 1 0.69 48.97 33.74
CA MET A 1 1.19 47.88 34.62
C MET A 1 0.17 46.77 34.53
N PHE A 2 0.44 45.55 34.05
CA PHE A 2 1.55 44.66 34.35
C PHE A 2 2.15 44.01 33.08
N LYS A 3 3.46 43.81 33.11
CA LYS A 3 4.23 42.92 32.22
C LYS A 3 4.00 41.47 32.63
N LEU A 4 3.98 40.52 31.69
CA LEU A 4 4.37 39.15 31.98
C LEU A 4 5.21 38.57 30.83
N SER A 5 6.31 37.95 31.24
CA SER A 5 7.49 37.61 30.47
C SER A 5 7.43 36.20 29.88
N ILE A 6 7.91 36.09 28.64
CA ILE A 6 8.78 35.06 28.04
C ILE A 6 8.80 33.67 28.72
N LEU A 7 8.47 32.63 27.95
CA LEU A 7 9.27 31.41 27.93
C LEU A 7 9.41 30.90 26.49
N PHE A 8 10.54 31.26 25.88
CA PHE A 8 11.06 30.69 24.65
C PHE A 8 11.55 29.27 25.00
N CYS A 9 10.69 28.26 24.86
CA CYS A 9 11.15 26.88 24.87
C CYS A 9 11.77 26.58 23.51
N PHE A 10 13.10 26.75 23.45
CA PHE A 10 13.98 26.06 22.52
C PHE A 10 13.74 24.55 22.72
N ILE A 11 12.81 23.98 21.96
CA ILE A 11 12.78 22.54 21.77
C ILE A 11 13.91 22.27 20.78
N SER A 12 15.03 21.85 21.35
CA SER A 12 16.13 21.20 20.66
C SER A 12 15.52 20.22 19.64
N PHE A 13 15.66 20.51 18.35
CA PHE A 13 15.53 19.50 17.33
C PHE A 13 16.66 18.51 17.61
N LEU A 14 16.37 17.52 18.45
CA LEU A 14 17.08 16.26 18.43
C LEU A 14 16.96 15.80 16.99
N SER A 15 18.06 15.92 16.26
CA SER A 15 18.26 15.28 14.97
C SER A 15 18.08 13.78 15.22
N PHE A 16 16.82 13.33 15.17
CA PHE A 16 16.51 11.94 14.92
C PHE A 16 17.23 11.66 13.63
N SER A 17 18.30 10.89 13.73
CA SER A 17 18.90 10.23 12.58
C SER A 17 17.81 9.33 12.02
N GLN A 18 16.97 9.89 11.16
CA GLN A 18 16.19 9.10 10.23
C GLN A 18 17.24 8.31 9.48
N LYS A 19 17.22 6.99 9.70
CA LYS A 19 17.96 6.04 8.87
C LYS A 19 17.49 6.33 7.44
N ALA A 20 18.26 7.12 6.70
CA ALA A 20 17.90 7.47 5.34
C ALA A 20 17.95 6.17 4.54
N VAL A 21 16.77 5.58 4.28
CA VAL A 21 16.66 4.43 3.38
C VAL A 21 17.15 4.94 2.03
N LYS A 22 18.35 4.50 1.62
CA LYS A 22 18.88 4.82 0.31
C LYS A 22 17.98 4.11 -0.71
N LEU A 23 17.07 4.88 -1.31
CA LEU A 23 16.12 4.37 -2.30
C LEU A 23 16.90 3.95 -3.55
N GLU A 24 16.61 2.73 -4.01
CA GLU A 24 17.15 2.23 -5.27
C GLU A 24 16.47 2.89 -6.48
N PHE A 25 15.16 3.14 -6.36
CA PHE A 25 14.34 3.78 -7.38
C PHE A 25 13.45 4.87 -6.77
N SER A 26 13.22 5.94 -7.52
CA SER A 26 12.16 6.92 -7.23
C SER A 26 10.77 6.33 -7.48
N ILE A 27 9.74 6.95 -6.89
CA ILE A 27 8.34 6.57 -7.09
C ILE A 27 7.96 6.60 -8.59
N SER A 28 8.41 7.62 -9.32
CA SER A 28 8.16 7.75 -10.76
C SER A 28 8.83 6.65 -11.58
N GLU A 29 10.05 6.24 -11.20
CA GLU A 29 10.73 5.12 -11.85
C GLU A 29 10.00 3.81 -11.57
N ILE A 30 9.59 3.55 -10.32
CA ILE A 30 8.78 2.38 -9.98
C ILE A 30 7.45 2.37 -10.75
N ASP A 31 6.77 3.52 -10.86
CA ASP A 31 5.53 3.65 -11.62
C ASP A 31 5.71 3.39 -13.12
N SER A 32 6.89 3.73 -13.67
CA SER A 32 7.28 3.41 -15.04
C SER A 32 7.60 1.92 -15.21
N LEU A 33 8.46 1.37 -14.36
CA LEU A 33 8.87 -0.04 -14.37
C LEU A 33 7.68 -0.98 -14.24
N SER A 34 6.71 -0.65 -13.38
CA SER A 34 5.52 -1.47 -13.15
C SER A 34 4.56 -1.52 -14.36
N LYS A 35 4.79 -0.70 -15.39
CA LYS A 35 4.05 -0.71 -16.66
C LYS A 35 4.78 -1.46 -17.77
N GLN A 36 6.05 -1.81 -17.56
CA GLN A 36 6.85 -2.52 -18.56
C GLN A 36 6.51 -4.02 -18.56
N GLU A 37 6.53 -4.65 -19.74
CA GLU A 37 6.27 -6.10 -19.90
C GLU A 37 7.31 -6.98 -19.20
N SER A 38 8.52 -6.44 -18.95
CA SER A 38 9.60 -7.11 -18.23
C SER A 38 9.38 -7.19 -16.70
N CYS A 39 8.29 -6.60 -16.19
CA CYS A 39 7.93 -6.69 -14.79
C CYS A 39 7.21 -8.01 -14.50
N PHE A 40 7.76 -8.80 -13.56
CA PHE A 40 7.09 -10.00 -13.08
C PHE A 40 5.90 -9.60 -12.22
N GLN A 41 4.70 -10.07 -12.58
CA GLN A 41 3.46 -9.72 -11.90
C GLN A 41 2.86 -10.94 -11.20
N ILE A 42 2.57 -10.82 -9.91
CA ILE A 42 1.81 -11.81 -9.15
C ILE A 42 0.43 -11.22 -8.88
N PHE A 43 -0.60 -11.99 -9.18
CA PHE A 43 -1.99 -11.63 -8.86
C PHE A 43 -2.49 -12.51 -7.74
N ASP A 44 -2.93 -11.89 -6.65
CA ASP A 44 -3.68 -12.57 -5.60
C ASP A 44 -5.08 -11.96 -5.56
N TYR A 45 -6.03 -12.68 -6.15
CA TYR A 45 -7.43 -12.28 -6.13
C TYR A 45 -7.98 -12.56 -4.71
N GLY A 46 -7.75 -11.61 -3.80
CA GLY A 46 -8.13 -11.62 -2.37
C GLY A 46 -9.59 -11.96 -2.05
N GLY A 47 -10.42 -12.18 -3.07
CA GLY A 47 -11.69 -12.87 -2.97
C GLY A 47 -12.86 -11.93 -2.72
N ARG A 48 -14.02 -12.54 -2.46
CA ARG A 48 -15.26 -11.81 -2.15
C ARG A 48 -15.14 -11.19 -0.76
N ILE A 49 -15.49 -9.91 -0.65
CA ILE A 49 -15.61 -9.18 0.60
C ILE A 49 -17.07 -8.82 0.85
N GLN A 50 -17.48 -8.74 2.10
CA GLN A 50 -18.87 -8.46 2.49
C GLN A 50 -18.90 -7.40 3.58
N ALA A 51 -19.77 -6.41 3.42
CA ALA A 51 -20.11 -5.49 4.49
C ALA A 51 -21.26 -6.08 5.30
N LYS A 52 -21.08 -6.17 6.61
CA LYS A 52 -22.08 -6.73 7.54
C LYS A 52 -22.54 -5.68 8.52
N LYS A 53 -23.85 -5.65 8.75
CA LYS A 53 -24.49 -4.86 9.80
C LYS A 53 -24.78 -5.77 10.98
N GLU A 54 -24.27 -5.39 12.15
CA GLU A 54 -24.48 -6.09 13.40
C GLU A 54 -25.64 -5.45 14.18
N TYR A 55 -26.50 -6.29 14.74
CA TYR A 55 -27.65 -5.89 15.55
C TYR A 55 -27.41 -6.28 17.02
N ALA A 56 -28.09 -5.59 17.95
CA ALA A 56 -27.93 -5.78 19.39
C ALA A 56 -28.30 -7.19 19.92
N ASN A 57 -28.90 -8.04 19.07
CA ASN A 57 -29.31 -9.42 19.39
C ASN A 57 -28.41 -10.47 18.71
N ASP A 58 -27.16 -10.13 18.44
CA ASP A 58 -26.16 -10.97 17.75
C ASP A 58 -26.58 -11.40 16.32
N LYS A 59 -27.62 -10.78 15.76
CA LYS A 59 -27.98 -10.97 14.35
C LYS A 59 -27.01 -10.18 13.47
N THR A 60 -26.55 -10.80 12.39
CA THR A 60 -25.75 -10.14 11.35
C THR A 60 -26.46 -10.22 10.01
N GLU A 61 -26.44 -9.12 9.25
CA GLU A 61 -27.00 -9.05 7.90
C GLU A 61 -25.94 -8.53 6.93
N THR A 62 -25.78 -9.17 5.78
CA THR A 62 -24.93 -8.64 4.71
C THR A 62 -25.67 -7.49 4.05
N VAL A 63 -25.04 -6.31 4.02
CA VAL A 63 -25.61 -5.07 3.45
C VAL A 63 -24.82 -4.57 2.23
N GLY A 64 -23.73 -5.25 1.90
CA GLY A 64 -22.93 -4.97 0.71
C GLY A 64 -22.01 -6.12 0.36
N ASP A 65 -21.71 -6.23 -0.93
CA ASP A 65 -20.86 -7.26 -1.50
C ASP A 65 -19.81 -6.64 -2.43
N GLY A 66 -18.65 -7.27 -2.47
CA GLY A 66 -17.51 -6.72 -3.17
C GLY A 66 -16.43 -7.73 -3.47
N TYR A 67 -15.34 -7.22 -4.03
CA TYR A 67 -14.12 -7.99 -4.25
C TYR A 67 -12.90 -7.18 -3.82
N SER A 68 -11.85 -7.90 -3.44
CA SER A 68 -10.53 -7.32 -3.21
C SER A 68 -9.44 -8.14 -3.88
N GLY A 69 -8.27 -7.54 -4.05
CA GLY A 69 -7.09 -8.28 -4.50
C GLY A 69 -5.85 -7.44 -4.61
N TRP A 70 -4.74 -8.15 -4.80
CA TRP A 70 -3.41 -7.60 -4.97
C TRP A 70 -2.88 -7.86 -6.37
N LYS A 71 -2.20 -6.86 -6.90
CA LYS A 71 -1.25 -6.98 -8.01
C LYS A 71 0.13 -6.60 -7.49
N ILE A 72 1.06 -7.55 -7.49
CA ILE A 72 2.43 -7.39 -7.01
C ILE A 72 3.33 -7.25 -8.23
N ASN A 73 4.16 -6.21 -8.24
CA ASN A 73 5.10 -5.89 -9.31
C ASN A 73 6.53 -6.10 -8.78
N ALA A 74 7.27 -7.00 -9.41
CA ALA A 74 8.66 -7.26 -9.11
C ALA A 74 9.57 -6.94 -10.30
N HIS A 75 10.78 -6.44 -10.01
CA HIS A 75 11.78 -6.07 -11.00
C HIS A 75 13.02 -6.95 -10.87
N PHE A 76 13.57 -7.42 -11.99
CA PHE A 76 14.81 -8.18 -12.02
C PHE A 76 16.01 -7.26 -11.80
N ILE A 77 16.90 -7.63 -10.88
CA ILE A 77 18.08 -6.82 -10.49
C ILE A 77 19.02 -6.56 -11.68
N ASP A 78 19.00 -7.45 -12.69
CA ASP A 78 19.81 -7.33 -13.90
C ASP A 78 18.94 -7.49 -15.17
N SER A 79 17.93 -6.63 -15.31
CA SER A 79 17.00 -6.67 -16.46
C SER A 79 17.70 -6.51 -17.83
N LEU A 80 18.84 -5.80 -17.87
CA LEU A 80 19.65 -5.61 -19.08
C LEU A 80 20.39 -6.89 -19.50
N ASN A 81 20.94 -7.67 -18.57
CA ASN A 81 21.53 -8.97 -18.92
C ASN A 81 20.47 -10.06 -19.04
N TYR A 82 19.36 -10.01 -18.30
CA TYR A 82 18.25 -10.97 -18.42
C TYR A 82 17.72 -11.06 -19.86
N ASN A 83 17.51 -9.92 -20.52
CA ASN A 83 17.04 -9.89 -21.91
C ASN A 83 18.08 -10.42 -22.91
N ARG A 84 19.33 -10.61 -22.49
CA ARG A 84 20.42 -11.20 -23.30
C ARG A 84 20.62 -12.69 -23.02
N LEU A 85 19.97 -13.25 -22.01
CA LEU A 85 20.05 -14.67 -21.66
C LEU A 85 19.28 -15.54 -22.66
N SER A 86 19.73 -16.78 -22.86
CA SER A 86 18.96 -17.81 -23.57
C SER A 86 17.71 -18.22 -22.77
N GLN A 87 16.73 -18.85 -23.42
CA GLN A 87 15.51 -19.32 -22.75
C GLN A 87 15.77 -20.25 -21.54
N LYS A 88 16.82 -21.08 -21.61
CA LYS A 88 17.20 -22.00 -20.52
C LYS A 88 17.80 -21.25 -19.33
N GLU A 89 18.60 -20.22 -19.60
CA GLU A 89 19.17 -19.35 -18.57
C GLU A 89 18.12 -18.43 -17.97
N GLN A 90 17.21 -17.87 -18.78
CA GLN A 90 16.05 -17.12 -18.28
C GLN A 90 15.21 -17.99 -17.35
N LYS A 91 14.96 -19.26 -17.71
CA LYS A 91 14.25 -20.21 -16.84
C LYS A 91 14.99 -20.40 -15.51
N HIS A 92 16.30 -20.63 -15.53
CA HIS A 92 17.10 -20.77 -14.30
C HIS A 92 17.12 -19.48 -13.46
N TYR A 93 17.23 -18.31 -14.10
CA TYR A 93 17.20 -17.00 -13.46
C TYR A 93 15.84 -16.70 -12.82
N ASN A 94 14.75 -17.15 -13.48
CA ASN A 94 13.39 -17.10 -12.95
C ASN A 94 13.20 -18.07 -11.78
N ASP A 95 13.79 -19.27 -11.86
CA ASP A 95 13.78 -20.27 -10.78
C ASP A 95 14.56 -19.77 -9.54
N GLU A 96 15.63 -18.99 -9.73
CA GLU A 96 16.43 -18.37 -8.66
C GLU A 96 15.85 -17.05 -8.09
N LYS A 97 14.79 -16.51 -8.69
CA LYS A 97 14.00 -15.35 -8.19
C LYS A 97 14.86 -14.18 -7.69
N THR A 98 15.84 -13.75 -8.49
CA THR A 98 16.63 -12.52 -8.27
C THR A 98 15.82 -11.25 -8.61
N CYS A 99 14.52 -11.28 -8.33
CA CYS A 99 13.62 -10.16 -8.47
C CYS A 99 13.38 -9.49 -7.11
N ARG A 100 13.29 -8.16 -7.14
CA ARG A 100 12.97 -7.32 -5.99
C ARG A 100 11.52 -6.89 -6.10
N LEU A 101 10.80 -6.98 -4.98
CA LEU A 101 9.50 -6.34 -4.87
C LEU A 101 9.72 -4.82 -5.00
N ILE A 102 9.04 -4.20 -5.97
CA ILE A 102 9.12 -2.76 -6.20
C ILE A 102 7.80 -2.06 -5.91
N ARG A 103 6.66 -2.72 -6.18
CA ARG A 103 5.33 -2.14 -5.93
C ARG A 103 4.30 -3.23 -5.66
N ALA A 104 3.34 -2.95 -4.78
CA ALA A 104 2.13 -3.75 -4.67
C ALA A 104 0.89 -2.86 -4.68
N ASP A 105 -0.07 -3.26 -5.50
CA ASP A 105 -1.29 -2.52 -5.77
C ASP A 105 -2.45 -3.32 -5.19
N TYR A 106 -3.06 -2.84 -4.12
CA TYR A 106 -4.31 -3.39 -3.61
C TYR A 106 -5.48 -2.59 -4.16
N SER A 107 -6.53 -3.30 -4.53
CA SER A 107 -7.82 -2.69 -4.83
C SER A 107 -8.93 -3.43 -4.11
N SER A 108 -9.91 -2.68 -3.64
CA SER A 108 -11.18 -3.22 -3.16
C SER A 108 -12.35 -2.40 -3.68
N SER A 109 -13.50 -3.03 -3.85
CA SER A 109 -14.74 -2.36 -4.22
C SER A 109 -15.91 -3.09 -3.57
N ILE A 110 -16.78 -2.35 -2.88
CA ILE A 110 -18.02 -2.84 -2.29
C ILE A 110 -19.18 -2.03 -2.88
N ALA A 111 -20.24 -2.72 -3.28
CA ALA A 111 -21.53 -2.11 -3.59
C ALA A 111 -22.54 -2.47 -2.50
N PHE A 112 -23.31 -1.49 -2.05
CA PHE A 112 -24.33 -1.65 -1.02
C PHE A 112 -25.72 -1.72 -1.64
N GLU A 113 -26.65 -2.33 -0.91
CA GLU A 113 -28.03 -2.51 -1.37
C GLU A 113 -28.79 -1.19 -1.59
N ASP A 114 -28.40 -0.13 -0.87
CA ASP A 114 -29.00 1.21 -0.99
C ASP A 114 -28.48 2.01 -2.19
N GLY A 115 -27.68 1.38 -3.06
CA GLY A 115 -27.08 1.99 -4.24
C GLY A 115 -25.81 2.80 -3.97
N SER A 116 -25.37 2.90 -2.71
CA SER A 116 -24.05 3.45 -2.39
C SER A 116 -22.93 2.47 -2.77
N SER A 117 -21.71 2.96 -2.89
CA SER A 117 -20.53 2.13 -3.15
C SER A 117 -19.26 2.73 -2.58
N GLU A 118 -18.31 1.88 -2.25
CA GLU A 118 -17.00 2.26 -1.78
C GLU A 118 -15.93 1.55 -2.62
N LYS A 119 -14.89 2.29 -2.97
CA LYS A 119 -13.72 1.81 -3.68
C LYS A 119 -12.47 2.26 -2.96
N GLU A 120 -11.53 1.36 -2.88
CA GLU A 120 -10.25 1.59 -2.23
C GLU A 120 -9.12 1.19 -3.16
N LYS A 121 -8.05 1.97 -3.11
CA LYS A 121 -6.80 1.65 -3.76
C LYS A 121 -5.64 1.98 -2.85
N LEU A 122 -4.75 1.01 -2.63
CA LEU A 122 -3.48 1.22 -1.95
C LEU A 122 -2.33 0.89 -2.89
N LEU A 123 -1.31 1.72 -2.92
CA LEU A 123 -0.06 1.48 -3.63
C LEU A 123 1.08 1.50 -2.62
N PHE A 124 1.69 0.34 -2.41
CA PHE A 124 2.83 0.14 -1.52
C PHE A 124 4.12 0.11 -2.34
N TYR A 125 5.07 0.99 -2.04
CA TYR A 125 6.33 1.13 -2.77
C TYR A 125 7.50 0.59 -1.94
N PHE A 126 8.28 -0.29 -2.55
CA PHE A 126 9.35 -1.02 -1.87
C PHE A 126 10.72 -0.72 -2.48
N SER A 127 11.73 -0.70 -1.63
CA SER A 127 13.15 -0.60 -2.00
C SER A 127 13.90 -1.63 -1.16
N ASN A 128 14.67 -2.54 -1.78
CA ASN A 128 15.31 -3.66 -1.08
C ASN A 128 14.35 -4.52 -0.23
N ASN A 129 13.10 -4.72 -0.68
CA ASN A 129 12.01 -5.34 0.08
C ASN A 129 11.57 -4.57 1.35
N GLU A 130 12.08 -3.37 1.59
CA GLU A 130 11.60 -2.48 2.65
C GLU A 130 10.57 -1.50 2.09
N LEU A 131 9.40 -1.44 2.73
CA LEU A 131 8.36 -0.47 2.40
C LEU A 131 8.82 0.93 2.79
N PHE A 132 8.84 1.85 1.83
CA PHE A 132 9.27 3.23 2.08
C PHE A 132 8.18 4.26 1.82
N TYR A 133 7.14 3.93 1.04
CA TYR A 133 6.09 4.89 0.70
C TYR A 133 4.75 4.20 0.40
N ILE A 134 3.65 4.87 0.76
CA ILE A 134 2.28 4.42 0.54
C ILE A 134 1.45 5.54 -0.11
N LYS A 135 0.68 5.21 -1.14
CA LYS A 135 -0.46 6.02 -1.62
C LYS A 135 -1.76 5.31 -1.25
N TYR A 136 -2.68 6.02 -0.61
CA TYR A 136 -3.98 5.52 -0.20
C TYR A 136 -5.07 6.39 -0.79
N GLN A 137 -6.02 5.77 -1.50
CA GLN A 137 -7.12 6.45 -2.17
C GLN A 137 -8.44 5.76 -1.82
N THR A 138 -9.42 6.52 -1.38
CA THR A 138 -10.80 6.04 -1.21
C THR A 138 -11.76 6.87 -2.04
N ASN A 139 -12.69 6.21 -2.72
CA ASN A 139 -13.80 6.86 -3.42
C ASN A 139 -15.11 6.25 -2.93
N SER A 140 -15.99 7.07 -2.39
CA SER A 140 -17.32 6.66 -1.96
C SER A 140 -18.39 7.39 -2.78
N LEU A 141 -19.42 6.67 -3.19
CA LEU A 141 -20.66 7.22 -3.72
C LEU A 141 -21.75 6.96 -2.69
N ASP A 142 -22.37 8.00 -2.15
CA ASP A 142 -23.49 7.81 -1.22
C ASP A 142 -24.82 7.54 -1.94
N LYS A 143 -25.86 7.17 -1.18
CA LYS A 143 -27.21 6.90 -1.70
C LYS A 143 -27.84 8.07 -2.45
N ASN A 144 -27.38 9.29 -2.20
CA ASN A 144 -27.84 10.51 -2.89
C ASN A 144 -26.98 10.80 -4.13
N LYS A 145 -26.12 9.86 -4.54
CA LYS A 145 -25.16 9.97 -5.64
C LYS A 145 -24.12 11.08 -5.44
N ILE A 146 -23.87 11.49 -4.20
CA ILE A 146 -22.79 12.42 -3.90
C ILE A 146 -21.50 11.62 -3.81
N GLN A 147 -20.51 12.04 -4.60
CA GLN A 147 -19.19 11.43 -4.62
C GLN A 147 -18.26 12.14 -3.64
N ARG A 148 -17.50 11.36 -2.86
CA ARG A 148 -16.40 11.84 -2.02
C ARG A 148 -15.15 11.04 -2.32
N SER A 149 -14.02 11.72 -2.37
CA SER A 149 -12.71 11.12 -2.60
C SER A 149 -11.70 11.64 -1.60
N ASN A 150 -10.92 10.74 -1.02
CA ASN A 150 -9.79 11.10 -0.17
C ASN A 150 -8.52 10.46 -0.73
N ASP A 151 -7.48 11.27 -0.86
CA ASP A 151 -6.15 10.85 -1.29
C ASP A 151 -5.14 11.21 -0.23
N LEU A 152 -4.43 10.21 0.27
CA LEU A 152 -3.43 10.34 1.30
C LEU A 152 -2.12 9.70 0.85
N ASN A 153 -1.01 10.37 1.13
CA ASN A 153 0.31 9.97 0.67
C ASN A 153 1.32 10.11 1.82
N PHE A 154 2.04 9.03 2.12
CA PHE A 154 2.93 9.01 3.28
C PHE A 154 4.23 8.27 2.96
N PHE A 155 5.35 8.79 3.45
CA PHE A 155 6.53 7.94 3.63
C PHE A 155 6.25 6.98 4.80
N PHE A 156 6.71 5.73 4.70
CA PHE A 156 6.43 4.73 5.74
C PHE A 156 6.99 5.15 7.10
N SER A 157 8.15 5.80 7.12
CA SER A 157 8.75 6.38 8.33
C SER A 157 7.91 7.50 8.97
N GLU A 158 7.00 8.11 8.21
CA GLU A 158 6.10 9.14 8.71
C GLU A 158 4.81 8.58 9.28
N ILE A 159 4.49 7.29 9.04
CA ILE A 159 3.25 6.68 9.55
C ILE A 159 3.19 6.71 11.07
N GLU A 160 4.33 6.55 11.76
CA GLU A 160 4.39 6.64 13.22
C GLU A 160 4.10 8.07 13.74
N ASN A 161 4.41 9.11 12.97
CA ASN A 161 4.32 10.51 13.42
C ASN A 161 3.13 11.29 12.84
N LYS A 162 2.68 10.97 11.61
CA LYS A 162 1.59 11.69 10.91
C LYS A 162 0.21 11.05 11.13
N LEU A 163 0.15 9.79 11.53
CA LEU A 163 -1.10 9.07 11.79
C LEU A 163 -1.37 8.84 13.28
N SER A 164 -0.66 9.55 14.18
CA SER A 164 -0.87 9.47 15.63
C SER A 164 -2.33 9.67 16.04
N ASP A 165 -3.06 10.49 15.28
CA ASP A 165 -4.43 10.87 15.58
C ASP A 165 -5.46 9.93 14.90
N ASN A 166 -5.01 9.01 14.04
CA ASN A 166 -5.84 8.03 13.35
C ASN A 166 -5.23 6.63 13.45
N GLU A 167 -5.22 6.10 14.68
CA GLU A 167 -4.63 4.80 15.01
C GLU A 167 -5.28 3.65 14.22
N SER A 168 -6.58 3.75 13.90
CA SER A 168 -7.28 2.76 13.08
C SER A 168 -6.71 2.66 11.66
N LEU A 169 -6.48 3.80 10.99
CA LEU A 169 -5.87 3.81 9.66
C LEU A 169 -4.43 3.31 9.72
N LYS A 170 -3.66 3.70 10.74
CA LYS A 170 -2.29 3.23 10.95
C LYS A 170 -2.23 1.71 11.09
N GLN A 171 -3.04 1.12 11.97
CA GLN A 171 -3.08 -0.32 12.17
C GLN A 171 -3.50 -1.04 10.88
N TYR A 172 -4.51 -0.52 10.19
CA TYR A 172 -4.96 -1.05 8.91
C TYR A 172 -3.85 -1.11 7.84
N LEU A 173 -3.07 -0.03 7.70
CA LEU A 173 -1.94 0.02 6.76
C LEU A 173 -0.81 -0.96 7.14
N ILE A 174 -0.57 -1.15 8.43
CA ILE A 174 0.40 -2.13 8.95
C ILE A 174 -0.07 -3.55 8.65
N ASP A 175 -1.34 -3.86 8.88
CA ASP A 175 -1.91 -5.19 8.60
C ASP A 175 -1.84 -5.50 7.11
N LYS A 176 -2.18 -4.52 6.25
CA LYS A 176 -2.06 -4.65 4.79
C LYS A 176 -0.62 -4.86 4.34
N LYS A 177 0.35 -4.19 4.96
CA LYS A 177 1.79 -4.46 4.73
C LYS A 177 2.13 -5.91 5.08
N SER A 178 1.69 -6.40 6.24
CA SER A 178 1.95 -7.78 6.65
C SER A 178 1.30 -8.80 5.72
N GLU A 179 0.10 -8.51 5.20
CA GLU A 179 -0.61 -9.32 4.21
C GLU A 179 0.21 -9.45 2.92
N ILE A 180 0.62 -8.33 2.31
CA ILE A 180 1.38 -8.36 1.05
C ILE A 180 2.73 -9.06 1.19
N MET A 181 3.43 -8.88 2.33
CA MET A 181 4.69 -9.57 2.56
C MET A 181 4.51 -11.09 2.64
N LYS A 182 3.40 -11.59 3.20
CA LYS A 182 3.09 -13.03 3.20
C LYS A 182 2.86 -13.55 1.80
N VAL A 183 2.15 -12.81 0.95
CA VAL A 183 1.94 -13.20 -0.45
C VAL A 183 3.29 -13.26 -1.17
N TRP A 184 4.11 -12.21 -1.06
CA TRP A 184 5.43 -12.15 -1.69
C TRP A 184 6.36 -13.28 -1.26
N PHE A 185 6.46 -13.57 0.04
CA PHE A 185 7.31 -14.65 0.54
C PHE A 185 6.78 -16.05 0.23
N LYS A 186 5.46 -16.26 0.16
CA LYS A 186 4.89 -17.54 -0.29
C LYS A 186 5.20 -17.83 -1.75
N THR A 187 5.36 -16.78 -2.56
CA THR A 187 5.75 -16.89 -3.97
C THR A 187 7.26 -17.02 -4.16
N LYS A 188 8.10 -16.82 -3.13
CA LYS A 188 9.55 -17.10 -3.15
C LYS A 188 9.85 -18.54 -2.76
#